data_AF-A0A2E4MEH0-F1
#
_entry.id   AF-A0A2E4MEH0-F1
#
_cell.length_a   1.000
_cell.length_b   1.000
_cell.length_c   1.000
_cell.angle_alpha   90.00
_cell.angle_beta   90.00
_cell.angle_gamma   90.00
#
_symmetry.space_group_name_H-M   'P 1'
#
loop_
_entity.id
_entity.type
_entity.pdbx_description
1 polymer ?
#
loop_
_entity_poly.entity_id
_entity_poly.type
_entity_poly.pdbx_seq_one_letter_code
_entity_poly.pdbx_strand_id
1 'polypeptide(L)'
;MFDGIKKEYDKNGYSIVRNVIDPELVSEVEGHVHWLSKKHPDIRPEAFHHNLLVCDPFIHHLLDSKKLLDVIESIIGSDIALFAAHYIAKKPYDGKPVGWHQDGSYWPLEPMEAVSVWLAGTDSTAENACMRVIPGTQNKKMFRPPQMINLNTEDYVLDLAIDPKQINDSDAIDIELKAGDISIHNPSIVHGSNSNISDKWRIGLTLRYIPTSTYVNREGWECILLRGFPKSGIKNIYAKTPVFDPKEHMPFNGQEIYK
;
A
#
# COMPACT_ATOMS: atom_id res chain seq x y z
N MET A 1 14.89 17.95 4.28
CA MET A 1 14.98 17.22 2.99
C MET A 1 13.62 16.69 2.53
N PHE A 2 12.58 16.77 3.37
CA PHE A 2 11.19 16.40 3.04
C PHE A 2 10.22 17.56 3.31
N ASP A 3 10.77 18.78 3.38
CA ASP A 3 10.12 20.03 3.73
C ASP A 3 9.07 20.35 2.66
N GLY A 4 7.81 20.07 2.97
CA GLY A 4 6.69 20.28 2.05
C GLY A 4 5.81 19.06 1.85
N ILE A 5 6.34 17.83 2.01
CA ILE A 5 5.56 16.60 1.82
C ILE A 5 4.36 16.59 2.76
N LYS A 6 4.58 16.80 4.07
CA LYS A 6 3.48 16.85 5.02
C LYS A 6 2.46 17.96 4.68
N LYS A 7 2.93 19.11 4.21
CA LYS A 7 2.06 20.24 3.84
C LYS A 7 1.18 19.91 2.63
N GLU A 8 1.75 19.26 1.62
CA GLU A 8 1.00 18.77 0.45
C GLU A 8 0.00 17.69 0.85
N TYR A 9 0.44 16.73 1.67
CA TYR A 9 -0.38 15.66 2.20
C TYR A 9 -1.57 16.19 2.98
N ASP A 10 -1.34 17.10 3.92
CA ASP A 10 -2.40 17.71 4.74
C ASP A 10 -3.40 18.49 3.87
N LYS A 11 -2.89 19.24 2.86
CA LYS A 11 -3.71 20.07 1.96
C LYS A 11 -4.55 19.23 1.00
N ASN A 12 -3.90 18.32 0.27
CA ASN A 12 -4.49 17.62 -0.87
C ASN A 12 -5.03 16.23 -0.49
N GLY A 13 -4.60 15.68 0.64
CA GLY A 13 -4.86 14.30 1.06
C GLY A 13 -3.89 13.28 0.49
N TYR A 14 -2.90 13.73 -0.30
CA TYR A 14 -1.85 12.89 -0.85
C TYR A 14 -0.58 13.70 -1.16
N SER A 15 0.53 13.01 -1.39
CA SER A 15 1.80 13.58 -1.87
C SER A 15 2.56 12.55 -2.71
N ILE A 16 3.48 13.01 -3.54
CA ILE A 16 4.32 12.14 -4.37
C ILE A 16 5.78 12.42 -4.04
N VAL A 17 6.57 11.36 -3.87
CA VAL A 17 8.00 11.46 -3.61
C VAL A 17 8.74 10.62 -4.64
N ARG A 18 9.67 11.25 -5.35
CA ARG A 18 10.37 10.63 -6.47
C ARG A 18 11.63 9.91 -6.03
N ASN A 19 11.95 8.81 -6.72
CA ASN A 19 13.18 8.02 -6.55
C ASN A 19 13.44 7.61 -5.08
N VAL A 20 12.42 7.12 -4.37
CA VAL A 20 12.57 6.72 -2.95
C VAL A 20 13.24 5.36 -2.81
N ILE A 21 12.98 4.46 -3.75
CA ILE A 21 13.51 3.10 -3.77
C ILE A 21 14.53 3.00 -4.88
N ASP A 22 15.70 2.44 -4.56
CA ASP A 22 16.79 2.32 -5.51
C ASP A 22 16.45 1.30 -6.62
N PRO A 23 16.96 1.48 -7.86
CA PRO A 23 16.58 0.65 -9.01
C PRO A 23 16.78 -0.86 -8.81
N GLU A 24 17.77 -1.28 -8.03
CA GLU A 24 18.02 -2.68 -7.72
C GLU A 24 16.87 -3.26 -6.88
N LEU A 25 16.49 -2.60 -5.79
CA LEU A 25 15.38 -3.01 -4.94
C LEU A 25 14.03 -2.93 -5.69
N VAL A 26 13.87 -1.97 -6.60
CA VAL A 26 12.71 -1.91 -7.52
C VAL A 26 12.63 -3.17 -8.38
N SER A 27 13.75 -3.60 -8.96
CA SER A 27 13.80 -4.84 -9.76
C SER A 27 13.44 -6.07 -8.93
N GLU A 28 13.82 -6.09 -7.65
CA GLU A 28 13.44 -7.18 -6.74
C GLU A 28 11.95 -7.14 -6.37
N VAL A 29 11.34 -5.95 -6.25
CA VAL A 29 9.89 -5.83 -6.06
C VAL A 29 9.11 -6.45 -7.24
N GLU A 30 9.54 -6.16 -8.46
CA GLU A 30 8.98 -6.77 -9.67
C GLU A 30 9.22 -8.29 -9.69
N GLY A 31 10.45 -8.72 -9.40
CA GLY A 31 10.82 -10.13 -9.28
C GLY A 31 9.97 -10.88 -8.26
N HIS A 32 9.67 -10.25 -7.12
CA HIS A 32 8.90 -10.84 -6.05
C HIS A 32 7.46 -11.14 -6.45
N VAL A 33 6.82 -10.22 -7.19
CA VAL A 33 5.47 -10.46 -7.73
C VAL A 33 5.47 -11.64 -8.70
N HIS A 34 6.48 -11.74 -9.58
CA HIS A 34 6.59 -12.86 -10.51
C HIS A 34 6.87 -14.18 -9.79
N TRP A 35 7.69 -14.17 -8.74
CA TRP A 35 7.98 -15.33 -7.93
C TRP A 35 6.74 -15.80 -7.16
N LEU A 36 6.01 -14.88 -6.50
CA LEU A 36 4.73 -15.17 -5.82
C LEU A 36 3.68 -15.71 -6.80
N SER A 37 3.60 -15.15 -8.02
CA SER A 37 2.67 -15.63 -9.05
C SER A 37 2.97 -17.06 -9.50
N LYS A 38 4.23 -17.49 -9.46
CA LYS A 38 4.61 -18.88 -9.73
C LYS A 38 4.32 -19.79 -8.54
N LYS A 39 4.58 -19.32 -7.32
CA LYS A 39 4.34 -20.08 -6.08
C LYS A 39 2.84 -20.25 -5.79
N HIS A 40 2.02 -19.28 -6.16
CA HIS A 40 0.58 -19.23 -5.91
C HIS A 40 -0.20 -18.95 -7.21
N PRO A 41 -0.23 -19.91 -8.16
CA PRO A 41 -0.82 -19.69 -9.49
C PRO A 41 -2.34 -19.39 -9.46
N ASP A 42 -3.03 -19.86 -8.42
CA ASP A 42 -4.47 -19.67 -8.25
C ASP A 42 -4.83 -18.33 -7.58
N ILE A 43 -3.83 -17.59 -7.09
CA ILE A 43 -4.02 -16.28 -6.46
C ILE A 43 -3.67 -15.20 -7.47
N ARG A 44 -4.61 -14.29 -7.71
CA ARG A 44 -4.36 -13.13 -8.56
C ARG A 44 -3.30 -12.21 -7.91
N PRO A 45 -2.40 -11.60 -8.69
CA PRO A 45 -1.40 -10.69 -8.14
C PRO A 45 -1.97 -9.43 -7.46
N GLU A 46 -3.22 -9.06 -7.76
CA GLU A 46 -3.96 -8.04 -7.02
C GLU A 46 -4.45 -8.50 -5.63
N ALA A 47 -4.22 -9.76 -5.25
CA ALA A 47 -4.68 -10.38 -4.01
C ALA A 47 -3.52 -10.95 -3.16
N PHE A 48 -2.27 -10.57 -3.43
CA PHE A 48 -1.17 -10.88 -2.48
C PHE A 48 -1.25 -9.93 -1.29
N HIS A 49 -2.06 -10.32 -0.31
CA HIS A 49 -2.35 -9.54 0.89
C HIS A 49 -1.35 -9.80 2.01
N HIS A 50 -1.49 -9.02 3.08
CA HIS A 50 -0.64 -8.97 4.24
C HIS A 50 -0.23 -10.33 4.81
N ASN A 51 -1.13 -11.31 4.90
CA ASN A 51 -0.81 -12.64 5.46
C ASN A 51 0.26 -13.39 4.65
N LEU A 52 0.40 -13.13 3.35
CA LEU A 52 1.46 -13.71 2.52
C LEU A 52 2.78 -12.93 2.65
N LEU A 53 2.74 -11.71 3.19
CA LEU A 53 3.84 -10.74 3.12
C LEU A 53 4.46 -10.42 4.49
N VAL A 54 3.69 -10.52 5.57
CA VAL A 54 4.07 -10.04 6.91
C VAL A 54 5.27 -10.78 7.48
N CYS A 55 5.45 -12.05 7.12
CA CYS A 55 6.59 -12.88 7.54
C CYS A 55 7.59 -13.12 6.40
N ASP A 56 7.46 -12.42 5.28
CA ASP A 56 8.39 -12.58 4.16
C ASP A 56 9.66 -11.74 4.41
N PRO A 57 10.86 -12.35 4.42
CA PRO A 57 12.12 -11.64 4.68
C PRO A 57 12.43 -10.56 3.64
N PHE A 58 12.02 -10.72 2.38
CA PHE A 58 12.19 -9.67 1.37
C PHE A 58 11.35 -8.42 1.71
N ILE A 59 10.13 -8.62 2.23
CA ILE A 59 9.27 -7.50 2.65
C ILE A 59 9.90 -6.77 3.84
N HIS A 60 10.46 -7.50 4.83
CA HIS A 60 11.20 -6.88 5.93
C HIS A 60 12.42 -6.11 5.45
N HIS A 61 13.15 -6.64 4.46
CA HIS A 61 14.31 -5.97 3.86
C HIS A 61 13.93 -4.65 3.20
N LEU A 62 12.87 -4.66 2.38
CA LEU A 62 12.35 -3.46 1.74
C LEU A 62 11.90 -2.40 2.75
N LEU A 63 11.25 -2.83 3.84
CA LEU A 63 10.72 -1.94 4.87
C LEU A 63 11.81 -1.26 5.71
N ASP A 64 13.03 -1.81 5.74
CA ASP A 64 14.19 -1.22 6.42
C ASP A 64 14.83 -0.07 5.61
N SER A 65 14.28 0.26 4.43
CA SER A 65 14.73 1.41 3.63
C SER A 65 14.66 2.71 4.46
N LYS A 66 15.85 3.24 4.80
CA LYS A 66 15.98 4.48 5.57
C LYS A 66 15.24 5.65 4.91
N LYS A 67 15.33 5.78 3.58
CA LYS A 67 14.70 6.87 2.84
C LYS A 67 13.17 6.76 2.89
N LEU A 68 12.63 5.56 2.78
CA LEU A 68 11.20 5.30 2.94
C LEU A 68 10.75 5.69 4.35
N LEU A 69 11.41 5.17 5.38
CA LEU A 69 11.06 5.45 6.78
C LEU A 69 11.20 6.93 7.16
N ASP A 70 12.20 7.64 6.64
CA ASP A 70 12.35 9.09 6.88
C ASP A 70 11.20 9.90 6.27
N VAL A 71 10.66 9.47 5.13
CA VAL A 71 9.45 10.06 4.54
C VAL A 71 8.23 9.79 5.41
N ILE A 72 8.04 8.54 5.88
CA ILE A 72 6.92 8.18 6.77
C ILE A 72 6.99 8.97 8.07
N GLU A 73 8.17 9.06 8.70
CA GLU A 73 8.39 9.78 9.94
C GLU A 73 7.96 11.25 9.83
N SER A 74 8.20 11.88 8.68
CA SER A 74 7.80 13.27 8.45
C SER A 74 6.28 13.52 8.49
N ILE A 75 5.48 12.46 8.39
CA ILE A 75 4.01 12.54 8.37
C ILE A 75 3.42 12.06 9.70
N ILE A 76 3.84 10.88 10.19
CA ILE A 76 3.19 10.21 11.34
C ILE A 76 4.05 10.19 12.62
N GLY A 77 5.28 10.71 12.59
CA GLY A 77 6.19 10.72 13.74
C GLY A 77 7.14 9.52 13.80
N SER A 78 7.96 9.47 14.85
CA SER A 78 9.14 8.59 14.95
C SER A 78 8.85 7.14 15.36
N ASP A 79 7.69 6.88 15.98
CA ASP A 79 7.30 5.54 16.40
C ASP A 79 6.42 4.90 15.32
N ILE A 80 7.03 4.09 14.46
CA ILE A 80 6.43 3.62 13.21
C ILE A 80 6.26 2.11 13.25
N ALA A 81 5.04 1.65 12.93
CA ALA A 81 4.77 0.26 12.60
C ALA A 81 4.07 0.15 11.26
N LEU A 82 4.30 -0.95 10.54
CA LEU A 82 3.47 -1.36 9.42
C LEU A 82 2.35 -2.25 9.95
N PHE A 83 1.10 -1.97 9.61
CA PHE A 83 -0.01 -2.87 9.94
C PHE A 83 -0.49 -3.68 8.74
N ALA A 84 -0.24 -3.26 7.50
CA ALA A 84 -0.69 -4.03 6.35
C ALA A 84 0.21 -3.79 5.13
N ALA A 85 0.47 -4.87 4.39
CA ALA A 85 1.09 -4.84 3.08
C ALA A 85 0.14 -5.49 2.06
N HIS A 86 0.15 -5.04 0.82
CA HIS A 86 -0.71 -5.59 -0.22
C HIS A 86 -0.16 -5.25 -1.61
N TYR A 87 0.18 -6.26 -2.42
CA TYR A 87 0.43 -6.01 -3.83
C TYR A 87 -0.87 -5.76 -4.58
N ILE A 88 -0.88 -4.69 -5.35
CA ILE A 88 -1.89 -4.45 -6.39
C ILE A 88 -1.12 -4.47 -7.71
N ALA A 89 -0.88 -5.69 -8.22
CA ALA A 89 -0.15 -5.91 -9.46
C ALA A 89 -1.11 -6.27 -10.59
N LYS A 90 -1.19 -5.41 -11.60
CA LYS A 90 -2.12 -5.52 -12.73
C LYS A 90 -1.40 -6.08 -13.94
N LYS A 91 -1.83 -7.27 -14.37
CA LYS A 91 -1.36 -7.92 -15.60
C LYS A 91 -1.70 -7.08 -16.83
N PRO A 92 -0.88 -7.14 -17.91
CA PRO A 92 -1.24 -6.62 -19.21
C PRO A 92 -2.64 -7.11 -19.64
N TYR A 93 -3.50 -6.19 -20.07
CA TYR A 93 -4.87 -6.46 -20.57
C TYR A 93 -5.85 -7.21 -19.63
N ASP A 94 -5.41 -7.63 -18.45
CA ASP A 94 -6.17 -8.49 -17.52
C ASP A 94 -6.27 -7.87 -16.11
N GLY A 95 -5.58 -6.76 -15.85
CA GLY A 95 -5.60 -6.09 -14.56
C GLY A 95 -6.95 -5.49 -14.20
N LYS A 96 -7.56 -5.95 -13.10
CA LYS A 96 -8.90 -5.52 -12.66
C LYS A 96 -8.93 -4.09 -12.12
N PRO A 97 -10.00 -3.30 -12.34
CA PRO A 97 -10.18 -2.01 -11.70
C PRO A 97 -10.37 -2.14 -10.19
N VAL A 98 -10.05 -1.06 -9.48
CA VAL A 98 -10.39 -0.87 -8.07
C VAL A 98 -11.42 0.25 -8.03
N GLY A 99 -12.63 -0.07 -7.56
CA GLY A 99 -13.71 0.90 -7.45
C GLY A 99 -13.34 2.07 -6.52
N TRP A 100 -14.05 3.19 -6.66
CA TRP A 100 -13.87 4.34 -5.78
C TRP A 100 -14.11 3.92 -4.33
N HIS A 101 -13.14 4.17 -3.45
CA HIS A 101 -13.23 3.78 -2.05
C HIS A 101 -12.41 4.70 -1.16
N GLN A 102 -12.55 4.50 0.14
CA GLN A 102 -11.69 5.05 1.18
C GLN A 102 -11.12 3.87 1.95
N ASP A 103 -9.80 3.85 2.04
CA ASP A 103 -9.01 2.81 2.71
C ASP A 103 -9.49 2.63 4.18
N GLY A 104 -9.66 3.74 4.90
CA GLY A 104 -10.10 3.77 6.30
C GLY A 104 -11.52 3.24 6.54
N SER A 105 -12.34 3.06 5.50
CA SER A 105 -13.68 2.49 5.63
C SER A 105 -13.67 1.01 6.03
N TYR A 106 -12.54 0.32 5.84
CA TYR A 106 -12.41 -1.13 6.04
C TYR A 106 -11.57 -1.51 7.27
N TRP A 107 -10.90 -0.55 7.90
CA TRP A 107 -9.86 -0.88 8.87
C TRP A 107 -10.35 -0.80 10.33
N PRO A 108 -9.97 -1.77 11.17
CA PRO A 108 -10.30 -1.76 12.58
C PRO A 108 -9.23 -1.00 13.38
N LEU A 109 -8.97 0.27 13.06
CA LEU A 109 -7.95 1.08 13.73
C LEU A 109 -8.54 1.99 14.81
N GLU A 110 -7.88 2.04 15.96
CA GLU A 110 -8.28 2.84 17.11
C GLU A 110 -7.07 3.63 17.67
N PRO A 111 -6.98 4.96 17.46
CA PRO A 111 -7.77 5.78 16.53
C PRO A 111 -7.49 5.43 15.05
N MET A 112 -8.28 5.98 14.12
CA MET A 112 -8.05 5.88 12.67
C MET A 112 -6.87 6.78 12.23
N GLU A 113 -5.69 6.51 12.77
CA GLU A 113 -4.44 7.19 12.45
C GLU A 113 -3.53 6.24 11.68
N ALA A 114 -3.47 6.44 10.38
CA ALA A 114 -2.65 5.67 9.47
C ALA A 114 -2.29 6.49 8.23
N VAL A 115 -1.31 6.01 7.48
CA VAL A 115 -0.97 6.52 6.15
C VAL A 115 -0.74 5.34 5.20
N SER A 116 -1.30 5.44 3.99
CA SER A 116 -1.03 4.50 2.92
C SER A 116 0.11 5.03 2.06
N VAL A 117 1.08 4.17 1.76
CA VAL A 117 2.12 4.41 0.78
C VAL A 117 1.97 3.40 -0.33
N TRP A 118 1.91 3.89 -1.56
CA TRP A 118 1.90 3.07 -2.75
C TRP A 118 3.25 3.23 -3.45
N LEU A 119 4.02 2.15 -3.48
CA LEU A 119 5.34 2.07 -4.09
C LEU A 119 5.24 1.50 -5.51
N ALA A 120 5.79 2.22 -6.48
CA ALA A 120 5.82 1.84 -7.88
C ALA A 120 6.95 0.81 -8.13
N GLY A 121 6.61 -0.46 -8.29
CA GLY A 121 7.56 -1.51 -8.71
C GLY A 121 7.84 -1.48 -10.21
N THR A 122 6.88 -0.96 -11.00
CA THR A 122 7.06 -0.61 -12.41
C THR A 122 6.53 0.80 -12.66
N ASP A 123 6.77 1.35 -13.85
CA ASP A 123 6.11 2.59 -14.27
C ASP A 123 4.57 2.45 -14.16
N SER A 124 3.94 3.45 -13.58
CA SER A 124 2.50 3.55 -13.34
C SER A 124 1.97 4.77 -14.09
N THR A 125 1.13 4.54 -15.07
CA THR A 125 0.61 5.50 -16.04
C THR A 125 -0.90 5.35 -16.18
N ALA A 126 -1.58 6.33 -16.76
CA ALA A 126 -3.03 6.22 -17.00
C ALA A 126 -3.39 4.95 -17.82
N GLU A 127 -2.58 4.61 -18.82
CA GLU A 127 -2.82 3.49 -19.74
C GLU A 127 -2.71 2.11 -19.05
N ASN A 128 -1.74 1.94 -18.16
CA ASN A 128 -1.57 0.72 -17.37
C ASN A 128 -2.26 0.78 -15.99
N ALA A 129 -3.22 1.69 -15.84
CA ALA A 129 -4.08 1.87 -14.67
C ALA A 129 -3.35 2.28 -13.40
N CYS A 130 -2.70 3.44 -13.43
CA CYS A 130 -2.27 4.13 -12.23
C CYS A 130 -3.46 4.42 -11.27
N MET A 131 -3.13 4.75 -10.03
CA MET A 131 -4.13 5.18 -9.07
C MET A 131 -4.71 6.53 -9.49
N ARG A 132 -6.00 6.73 -9.21
CA ARG A 132 -6.72 7.99 -9.36
C ARG A 132 -7.17 8.43 -7.98
N VAL A 133 -7.08 9.72 -7.69
CA VAL A 133 -7.53 10.31 -6.41
C VAL A 133 -8.41 11.51 -6.68
N ILE A 134 -9.33 11.81 -5.75
CA ILE A 134 -10.07 13.08 -5.74
C ILE A 134 -9.47 13.96 -4.63
N PRO A 135 -8.66 14.97 -4.97
CA PRO A 135 -7.97 15.78 -3.97
C PRO A 135 -8.95 16.51 -3.03
N GLY A 136 -8.55 16.66 -1.77
CA GLY A 136 -9.33 17.40 -0.78
C GLY A 136 -10.52 16.64 -0.19
N THR A 137 -10.75 15.37 -0.54
CA THR A 137 -11.81 14.55 0.05
C THR A 137 -11.43 13.90 1.38
N GLN A 138 -10.15 13.92 1.76
CA GLN A 138 -9.65 13.31 3.00
C GLN A 138 -10.29 13.92 4.27
N ASN A 139 -10.71 15.19 4.18
CA ASN A 139 -11.37 15.90 5.28
C ASN A 139 -12.91 15.93 5.10
N LYS A 140 -13.45 15.20 4.13
CA LYS A 140 -14.89 15.06 3.89
C LYS A 140 -15.43 13.81 4.58
N LYS A 141 -16.71 13.51 4.32
CA LYS A 141 -17.38 12.33 4.86
C LYS A 141 -16.63 11.04 4.50
N MET A 142 -16.48 10.14 5.47
CA MET A 142 -16.11 8.75 5.24
C MET A 142 -17.36 7.90 5.02
N PHE A 143 -17.42 7.18 3.89
CA PHE A 143 -18.52 6.27 3.60
C PHE A 143 -18.35 4.96 4.39
N ARG A 144 -19.43 4.47 5.01
CA ARG A 144 -19.44 3.16 5.66
C ARG A 144 -19.99 2.10 4.71
N PRO A 145 -19.66 0.81 4.88
CA PRO A 145 -20.13 -0.26 3.98
C PRO A 145 -21.62 -0.23 3.61
N PRO A 146 -22.57 0.06 4.54
CA PRO A 146 -24.00 0.14 4.18
C PRO A 146 -24.40 1.29 3.22
N GLN A 147 -23.49 2.22 2.95
CA GLN A 147 -23.70 3.37 2.05
C GLN A 147 -23.06 3.16 0.67
N MET A 148 -22.32 2.06 0.51
CA MET A 148 -21.60 1.68 -0.69
C MET A 148 -22.44 0.75 -1.57
N ILE A 149 -22.06 0.65 -2.84
CA ILE A 149 -22.63 -0.31 -3.80
C ILE A 149 -21.80 -1.59 -3.80
N ASN A 150 -22.47 -2.72 -4.02
CA ASN A 150 -21.80 -4.00 -4.21
C ASN A 150 -21.23 -4.10 -5.63
N LEU A 151 -20.03 -4.67 -5.75
CA LEU A 151 -19.35 -4.98 -6.98
C LEU A 151 -19.08 -6.49 -7.08
N ASN A 152 -19.02 -7.02 -8.30
CA ASN A 152 -18.62 -8.40 -8.53
C ASN A 152 -17.09 -8.51 -8.45
N THR A 153 -16.57 -9.38 -7.57
CA THR A 153 -15.13 -9.61 -7.41
C THR A 153 -14.51 -10.38 -8.59
N GLU A 154 -15.33 -10.94 -9.48
CA GLU A 154 -14.87 -11.43 -10.79
C GLU A 154 -14.39 -10.28 -11.68
N ASP A 155 -14.96 -9.09 -11.54
CA ASP A 155 -14.65 -7.91 -12.36
C ASP A 155 -13.77 -6.90 -11.62
N TYR A 156 -13.92 -6.77 -10.30
CA TYR A 156 -13.23 -5.77 -9.48
C TYR A 156 -12.31 -6.41 -8.43
N VAL A 157 -11.33 -5.63 -7.97
CA VAL A 157 -10.45 -6.05 -6.85
C VAL A 157 -11.20 -6.05 -5.51
N LEU A 158 -12.16 -5.14 -5.33
CA LEU A 158 -12.96 -4.99 -4.10
C LEU A 158 -14.43 -5.29 -4.40
N ASP A 159 -15.14 -5.78 -3.39
CA ASP A 159 -16.57 -6.10 -3.42
C ASP A 159 -17.48 -4.90 -3.13
N LEU A 160 -16.91 -3.78 -2.68
CA LEU A 160 -17.62 -2.55 -2.34
C LEU A 160 -16.97 -1.34 -3.01
N ALA A 161 -17.80 -0.38 -3.40
CA ALA A 161 -17.36 0.94 -3.85
C ALA A 161 -18.35 2.04 -3.46
N ILE A 162 -17.83 3.26 -3.38
CA ILE A 162 -18.63 4.48 -3.33
C ILE A 162 -19.35 4.62 -4.69
N ASP A 163 -20.66 4.82 -4.65
CA ASP A 163 -21.43 5.10 -5.87
C ASP A 163 -20.87 6.38 -6.53
N PRO A 164 -20.48 6.34 -7.81
CA PRO A 164 -20.00 7.52 -8.54
C PRO A 164 -20.96 8.72 -8.47
N LYS A 165 -22.26 8.51 -8.25
CA LYS A 165 -23.24 9.60 -8.05
C LYS A 165 -23.06 10.37 -6.74
N GLN A 166 -22.32 9.82 -5.79
CA GLN A 166 -22.03 10.43 -4.48
C GLN A 166 -20.72 11.23 -4.47
N ILE A 167 -19.97 11.22 -5.57
CA ILE A 167 -18.69 11.90 -5.74
C ILE A 167 -18.67 12.66 -7.07
N ASN A 168 -17.69 13.56 -7.23
CA ASN A 168 -17.44 14.21 -8.51
C ASN A 168 -16.18 13.62 -9.15
N ASP A 169 -16.33 12.60 -10.01
CA ASP A 169 -15.20 11.97 -10.71
C ASP A 169 -14.50 12.95 -11.67
N SER A 170 -15.15 14.03 -12.10
CA SER A 170 -14.48 15.04 -12.94
C SER A 170 -13.36 15.81 -12.22
N ASP A 171 -13.34 15.78 -10.87
CA ASP A 171 -12.27 16.35 -10.06
C ASP A 171 -11.10 15.37 -9.84
N ALA A 172 -11.23 14.13 -10.32
CA ALA A 172 -10.20 13.11 -10.12
C ALA A 172 -8.97 13.37 -10.99
N ILE A 173 -7.81 13.07 -10.41
CA ILE A 173 -6.51 13.17 -11.08
C ILE A 173 -5.81 11.82 -11.07
N ASP A 174 -5.00 11.59 -12.09
CA ASP A 174 -4.16 10.40 -12.23
C ASP A 174 -2.84 10.60 -11.47
N ILE A 175 -2.42 9.59 -10.71
CA ILE A 175 -1.17 9.56 -9.95
C ILE A 175 -0.14 8.76 -10.74
N GLU A 176 0.50 9.41 -11.71
CA GLU A 176 1.54 8.80 -12.52
C GLU A 176 2.92 8.79 -11.84
N LEU A 177 3.54 7.61 -11.83
CA LEU A 177 4.76 7.30 -11.09
C LEU A 177 5.76 6.57 -11.98
N LYS A 178 7.04 6.86 -11.81
CA LYS A 178 8.13 6.02 -12.33
C LYS A 178 8.46 4.92 -11.34
N ALA A 179 9.01 3.82 -11.83
CA ALA A 179 9.49 2.76 -10.96
C ALA A 179 10.47 3.32 -9.90
N GLY A 180 10.24 3.00 -8.63
CA GLY A 180 10.98 3.54 -7.48
C GLY A 180 10.40 4.82 -6.86
N ASP A 181 9.43 5.47 -7.49
CA ASP A 181 8.64 6.52 -6.86
C ASP A 181 7.63 5.94 -5.86
N ILE A 182 7.17 6.79 -4.95
CA ILE A 182 6.03 6.49 -4.09
C ILE A 182 4.97 7.59 -4.17
N SER A 183 3.71 7.22 -4.05
CA SER A 183 2.65 8.13 -3.60
C SER A 183 2.25 7.81 -2.18
N ILE A 184 1.89 8.83 -1.43
CA ILE A 184 1.46 8.73 -0.04
C ILE A 184 0.07 9.33 0.03
N HIS A 185 -0.88 8.67 0.64
CA HIS A 185 -2.26 9.13 0.65
C HIS A 185 -2.97 8.84 1.97
N ASN A 186 -3.88 9.74 2.32
CA ASN A 186 -4.65 9.67 3.54
C ASN A 186 -5.68 8.53 3.44
N PRO A 187 -5.92 7.75 4.51
CA PRO A 187 -6.90 6.67 4.48
C PRO A 187 -8.32 7.10 4.09
N SER A 188 -8.65 8.38 4.28
CA SER A 188 -9.96 8.96 3.98
C SER A 188 -10.04 9.63 2.61
N ILE A 189 -8.96 9.68 1.81
CA ILE A 189 -9.07 10.22 0.45
C ILE A 189 -9.82 9.24 -0.45
N VAL A 190 -10.72 9.75 -1.30
CA VAL A 190 -11.45 8.95 -2.27
C VAL A 190 -10.49 8.62 -3.40
N HIS A 191 -10.25 7.33 -3.62
CA HIS A 191 -9.33 6.87 -4.63
C HIS A 191 -9.78 5.55 -5.27
N GLY A 192 -9.21 5.23 -6.43
CA GLY A 192 -9.55 4.07 -7.24
C GLY A 192 -8.52 3.84 -8.35
N SER A 193 -8.74 2.89 -9.24
CA SER A 193 -7.94 2.75 -10.47
C SER A 193 -8.71 2.00 -11.56
N ASN A 194 -8.43 2.32 -12.81
CA ASN A 194 -9.07 1.70 -13.98
C ASN A 194 -8.55 0.26 -14.23
N SER A 195 -9.06 -0.42 -15.25
CA SER A 195 -8.47 -1.66 -15.75
C SER A 195 -7.15 -1.38 -16.47
N ASN A 196 -6.20 -2.31 -16.41
CA ASN A 196 -4.99 -2.20 -17.23
C ASN A 196 -5.33 -2.60 -18.67
N ILE A 197 -5.29 -1.63 -19.58
CA ILE A 197 -5.61 -1.81 -21.01
C ILE A 197 -4.36 -1.85 -21.90
N SER A 198 -3.18 -1.86 -21.29
CA SER A 198 -1.88 -1.84 -21.98
C SER A 198 -1.23 -3.23 -22.06
N ASP A 199 -0.13 -3.32 -22.79
CA ASP A 199 0.76 -4.48 -22.83
C ASP A 199 1.78 -4.53 -21.67
N LYS A 200 1.76 -3.56 -20.76
CA LYS A 200 2.73 -3.45 -19.66
C LYS A 200 2.14 -3.85 -18.34
N TRP A 201 2.95 -4.48 -17.50
CA TRP A 201 2.61 -4.69 -16.10
C TRP A 201 2.55 -3.36 -15.34
N ARG A 202 1.59 -3.24 -14.42
CA ARG A 202 1.61 -2.22 -13.38
C ARG A 202 1.74 -2.89 -12.02
N ILE A 203 2.95 -2.89 -11.47
CA ILE A 203 3.26 -3.52 -10.19
C ILE A 203 3.34 -2.42 -9.13
N GLY A 204 2.48 -2.55 -8.12
CA GLY A 204 2.44 -1.65 -6.98
C GLY A 204 2.41 -2.40 -5.67
N LEU A 205 3.19 -1.94 -4.69
CA LEU A 205 3.14 -2.43 -3.32
C LEU A 205 2.51 -1.36 -2.44
N THR A 206 1.35 -1.66 -1.87
CA THR A 206 0.68 -0.80 -0.89
C THR A 206 1.15 -1.18 0.50
N LEU A 207 1.75 -0.22 1.21
CA LEU A 207 2.29 -0.34 2.55
C LEU A 207 1.54 0.63 3.45
N ARG A 208 0.95 0.12 4.53
CA ARG A 208 0.09 0.91 5.41
C ARG A 208 0.74 1.03 6.77
N TYR A 209 1.12 2.25 7.11
CA TYR A 209 1.85 2.57 8.32
C TYR A 209 0.93 3.22 9.36
N ILE A 210 1.22 2.95 10.62
CA ILE A 210 0.54 3.52 11.78
C ILE A 210 1.59 4.05 12.77
N PRO A 211 1.29 5.13 13.50
CA PRO A 211 1.96 5.40 14.76
C PRO A 211 1.80 4.20 15.69
N THR A 212 2.81 3.88 16.52
CA THR A 212 2.65 2.78 17.50
C THR A 212 1.59 3.06 18.57
N SER A 213 1.06 4.29 18.65
CA SER A 213 -0.09 4.66 19.46
C SER A 213 -1.44 4.20 18.90
N THR A 214 -1.50 3.75 17.64
CA THR A 214 -2.71 3.21 17.01
C THR A 214 -2.85 1.72 17.32
N TYR A 215 -4.00 1.32 17.85
CA TYR A 215 -4.32 -0.10 18.07
C TYR A 215 -5.01 -0.69 16.83
N VAL A 216 -4.57 -1.88 16.41
CA VAL A 216 -5.26 -2.68 15.40
C VAL A 216 -6.21 -3.64 16.09
N ASN A 217 -7.50 -3.32 16.11
CA ASN A 217 -8.55 -4.11 16.75
C ASN A 217 -8.95 -5.32 15.89
N ARG A 218 -7.99 -6.19 15.64
CA ARG A 218 -8.16 -7.45 14.90
C ARG A 218 -7.35 -8.54 15.57
N GLU A 219 -8.02 -9.59 16.01
CA GLU A 219 -7.39 -10.71 16.68
C GLU A 219 -6.33 -11.39 15.80
N GLY A 220 -5.16 -11.68 16.38
CA GLY A 220 -4.05 -12.36 15.70
C GLY A 220 -3.38 -11.55 14.59
N TRP A 221 -3.68 -10.26 14.45
CA TRP A 221 -3.13 -9.44 13.38
C TRP A 221 -1.72 -8.94 13.73
N GLU A 222 -0.72 -9.41 13.00
CA GLU A 222 0.69 -9.08 13.25
C GLU A 222 1.08 -7.78 12.53
N CYS A 223 1.58 -6.81 13.29
CA CYS A 223 2.24 -5.63 12.76
C CYS A 223 3.75 -5.88 12.62
N ILE A 224 4.45 -5.04 11.87
CA ILE A 224 5.92 -5.02 11.84
C ILE A 224 6.36 -3.72 12.53
N LEU A 225 7.11 -3.82 13.63
CA LEU A 225 7.73 -2.65 14.26
C LEU A 225 8.93 -2.22 13.43
N LEU A 226 8.97 -0.95 12.99
CA LEU A 226 9.99 -0.47 12.05
C LEU A 226 10.90 0.60 12.66
N ARG A 227 10.35 1.52 13.46
CA ARG A 227 11.12 2.58 14.12
C ARG A 227 10.53 2.91 15.48
N GLY A 228 11.39 3.34 16.39
CA GLY A 228 10.98 3.76 17.73
C GLY A 228 10.54 2.58 18.59
N PHE A 229 9.52 2.78 19.43
CA PHE A 229 9.09 1.79 20.42
C PHE A 229 7.57 1.56 20.38
N PRO A 230 7.11 0.33 20.72
CA PRO A 230 5.70 0.09 20.99
C PRO A 230 5.19 1.04 22.08
N LYS A 231 4.05 1.70 21.83
CA LYS A 231 3.45 2.60 22.82
C LYS A 231 2.95 1.82 24.02
N SER A 232 3.38 2.20 25.23
CA SER A 232 2.88 1.63 26.47
C SER A 232 1.35 1.69 26.54
N GLY A 233 0.71 0.55 26.83
CA GLY A 233 -0.74 0.42 26.93
C GLY A 233 -1.44 0.02 25.63
N ILE A 234 -0.78 0.13 24.47
CA ILE A 234 -1.29 -0.33 23.18
C ILE A 234 -0.81 -1.75 22.92
N LYS A 235 -1.76 -2.68 22.71
CA LYS A 235 -1.50 -4.13 22.67
C LYS A 235 -1.49 -4.69 21.25
N ASN A 236 -0.78 -4.04 20.33
CA ASN A 236 -0.52 -4.63 19.02
C ASN A 236 0.38 -5.87 19.17
N ILE A 237 0.15 -6.85 18.29
CA ILE A 237 1.05 -8.00 18.13
C ILE A 237 2.09 -7.59 17.09
N TYR A 238 3.37 -7.85 17.37
CA TYR A 238 4.44 -7.56 16.42
C TYR A 238 5.09 -8.86 15.96
N ALA A 239 5.15 -9.06 14.64
CA ALA A 239 5.86 -10.16 14.02
C ALA A 239 7.33 -10.14 14.43
N LYS A 240 7.91 -11.33 14.57
CA LYS A 240 9.36 -11.47 14.73
C LYS A 240 10.04 -11.22 13.39
N THR A 241 11.31 -10.83 13.44
CA THR A 241 12.15 -10.82 12.24
C THR A 241 12.18 -12.24 11.63
N PRO A 242 11.83 -12.39 10.35
CA PRO A 242 11.78 -13.69 9.69
C PRO A 242 13.18 -14.23 9.41
N VAL A 243 13.26 -15.54 9.18
CA VAL A 243 14.47 -16.22 8.74
C VAL A 243 14.31 -16.58 7.28
N PHE A 244 15.33 -16.26 6.48
CA PHE A 244 15.38 -16.61 5.08
C PHE A 244 15.56 -18.12 4.91
N ASP A 245 14.77 -18.68 4.01
CA ASP A 245 14.82 -20.08 3.61
C ASP A 245 14.76 -20.11 2.07
N PRO A 246 15.82 -20.55 1.38
CA PRO A 246 15.86 -20.55 -0.08
C PRO A 246 14.84 -21.49 -0.73
N LYS A 247 14.18 -22.37 0.03
CA LYS A 247 13.07 -23.21 -0.46
C LYS A 247 11.74 -22.47 -0.41
N GLU A 248 11.59 -21.57 0.56
CA GLU A 248 10.32 -20.92 0.85
C GLU A 248 10.28 -19.46 0.42
N HIS A 249 11.41 -18.82 0.14
CA HIS A 249 11.50 -17.39 -0.14
C HIS A 249 12.25 -17.10 -1.44
N MET A 250 11.88 -16.01 -2.11
CA MET A 250 12.62 -15.50 -3.26
C MET A 250 14.01 -15.03 -2.80
N PRO A 251 15.11 -15.38 -3.48
CA PRO A 251 16.42 -14.77 -3.20
C PRO A 251 16.43 -13.26 -3.46
N PHE A 252 17.10 -12.50 -2.61
CA PHE A 252 17.27 -11.05 -2.74
C PHE A 252 18.62 -10.60 -2.17
N ASN A 253 19.07 -9.41 -2.53
CA ASN A 253 20.31 -8.80 -2.04
C ASN A 253 20.17 -8.44 -0.55
N GLY A 254 21.11 -8.86 0.29
CA GLY A 254 21.01 -8.68 1.75
C GLY A 254 20.26 -9.81 2.48
N GLN A 255 19.84 -10.87 1.79
CA GLN A 255 19.17 -12.03 2.41
C GLN A 255 20.00 -12.69 3.52
N GLU A 256 21.33 -12.56 3.49
CA GLU A 256 22.24 -13.11 4.50
C GLU A 256 22.13 -12.47 5.89
N ILE A 257 21.41 -11.34 6.00
CA ILE A 257 21.06 -10.70 7.27
C ILE A 257 19.95 -11.48 7.98
N TYR A 258 19.10 -12.19 7.23
CA TYR A 258 17.94 -12.94 7.73
C TYR A 258 18.31 -14.41 7.98
N LYS A 259 19.28 -14.67 8.86
CA LYS A 259 19.72 -16.03 9.23
C LYS A 259 19.10 -16.53 10.53
#